data_AF-A0A528CBG5-F1
#
_entry.id   AF-A0A528CBG5-F1
#
_cell.length_a   1.000
_cell.length_b   1.000
_cell.length_c   1.000
_cell.angle_alpha   90.00
_cell.angle_beta   90.00
_cell.angle_gamma   90.00
#
_symmetry.space_group_name_H-M   'P 1'
#
loop_
_entity.id
_entity.type
_entity.pdbx_description
1 polymer ?
#
loop_
_entity_poly.entity_id
_entity_poly.type
_entity_poly.pdbx_seq_one_letter_code
_entity_poly.pdbx_strand_id
1 'polypeptide(L)' 'MGDSFHLSTADLVALAFFLFVWVLHTLASDGKLVSRMSLTTAMNAQREAWMRTMAEREIRIVDT' A
#
# COMPACT_ATOMS: atom_id res chain seq x y z
N MET A 1 -37.54 5.81 30.66
CA MET A 1 -37.00 5.39 29.34
C MET A 1 -36.56 6.67 28.63
N GLY A 2 -35.33 7.14 28.86
CA GLY A 2 -34.95 8.48 28.38
C GLY A 2 -33.55 9.00 28.74
N ASP A 3 -32.74 8.31 29.54
CA ASP A 3 -31.41 8.82 29.96
C ASP A 3 -30.27 8.16 29.16
N SER A 4 -30.44 8.09 27.85
CA SER A 4 -29.41 7.60 26.93
C SER A 4 -28.82 8.82 26.23
N PHE A 5 -27.49 8.91 26.13
CA PHE A 5 -26.71 9.99 25.47
C PHE A 5 -26.18 11.15 26.33
N HIS A 6 -25.72 10.89 27.56
CA HIS A 6 -24.65 11.74 28.12
C HIS A 6 -23.31 11.27 27.56
N LEU A 7 -23.00 11.68 26.32
CA LEU A 7 -21.66 11.52 25.77
C LEU A 7 -20.73 12.40 26.62
N SER A 8 -20.00 11.77 27.54
CA SER A 8 -19.07 12.48 28.40
C SER A 8 -17.96 13.09 27.54
N THR A 9 -17.38 14.20 27.98
CA THR A 9 -16.14 14.72 27.39
C THR A 9 -15.05 13.65 27.34
N ALA A 10 -15.05 12.72 28.30
CA ALA A 10 -14.16 11.56 28.30
C ALA A 10 -14.41 10.61 27.11
N ASP A 11 -15.68 10.36 26.77
CA ASP A 11 -16.06 9.49 25.64
C ASP A 11 -15.65 10.13 24.31
N LEU A 12 -15.79 11.44 24.19
CA LEU A 12 -15.35 12.19 23.01
C LEU A 12 -13.82 12.15 22.86
N VAL A 13 -13.08 12.30 23.96
CA VAL A 13 -11.61 12.20 23.97
C VAL A 13 -11.16 10.79 23.63
N ALA A 14 -11.82 9.76 24.17
CA ALA A 14 -11.53 8.36 23.86
C ALA A 14 -11.77 8.05 22.37
N LEU A 15 -12.87 8.56 21.80
CA LEU A 15 -13.17 8.42 20.38
C LEU A 15 -12.12 9.13 19.50
N ALA A 16 -11.75 10.36 19.85
CA ALA A 16 -10.74 11.12 19.12
C ALA A 16 -9.38 10.42 19.15
N PHE A 17 -8.98 9.90 20.31
CA PHE A 17 -7.74 9.13 20.46
C PHE A 17 -7.78 7.83 19.64
N PHE A 18 -8.89 7.10 19.70
CA PHE A 18 -9.08 5.89 18.91
C PHE A 18 -8.93 6.16 17.41
N LEU A 19 -9.62 7.19 16.89
CA LEU A 19 -9.52 7.57 15.48
C LEU A 19 -8.10 7.99 15.10
N PHE A 20 -7.41 8.74 15.96
CA PHE A 20 -6.04 9.16 15.73
C PHE A 20 -5.08 7.96 15.59
N VAL A 21 -5.11 7.03 16.55
CA VAL A 21 -4.28 5.82 16.51
C VAL A 21 -4.66 4.94 15.33
N TRP A 22 -5.95 4.81 15.03
CA TRP A 22 -6.43 4.01 13.91
C TRP A 22 -5.96 4.57 12.57
N VAL A 23 -6.03 5.89 12.35
CA VAL A 23 -5.49 6.54 11.15
C VAL A 23 -3.99 6.32 11.06
N LEU A 24 -3.25 6.53 12.16
CA LEU A 24 -1.81 6.32 12.18
C LEU A 24 -1.42 4.87 11.85
N HIS A 25 -2.14 3.90 12.44
CA HIS A 25 -1.97 2.49 12.17
C HIS A 25 -2.32 2.16 10.72
N THR A 26 -3.45 2.63 10.21
CA THR A 26 -3.89 2.38 8.83
C THR A 26 -2.88 2.95 7.83
N LEU A 27 -2.37 4.16 8.03
CA LEU A 27 -1.31 4.74 7.18
C LEU A 27 0.00 3.95 7.26
N ALA A 28 0.35 3.42 8.43
CA ALA A 28 1.52 2.56 8.60
C ALA A 28 1.33 1.18 7.95
N SER A 29 0.13 0.60 8.04
CA SER A 29 -0.24 -0.71 7.51
C SER A 29 -0.52 -0.73 6.02
N ASP A 30 -1.06 0.34 5.45
CA ASP A 30 -1.37 0.49 4.02
C ASP A 30 -0.10 0.53 3.13
N GLY A 31 1.08 0.29 3.70
CA GLY A 31 2.31 0.14 2.93
C GLY A 31 2.81 1.45 2.32
N LYS A 32 2.22 2.60 2.63
CA LYS A 32 2.69 3.91 2.15
C LYS A 32 4.02 4.34 2.80
N LEU A 33 4.32 3.83 4.00
CA LEU A 33 5.62 3.96 4.68
C LEU A 33 6.64 2.90 4.25
N VAL A 34 6.16 1.75 3.77
CA VAL A 34 6.99 0.67 3.22
C VAL A 34 6.56 0.46 1.78
N SER A 35 6.75 1.49 0.96
CA SER A 35 6.84 1.36 -0.50
C SER A 35 8.10 0.57 -0.87
N ARG A 36 8.29 -0.61 -0.27
CA ARG A 36 9.15 -1.63 -0.85
C ARG A 36 8.35 -2.13 -2.02
N MET A 37 8.59 -1.51 -3.18
CA MET A 37 8.31 -2.12 -4.46
C MET A 37 8.69 -3.59 -4.32
N SER A 38 7.69 -4.46 -4.27
CA SER A 38 7.95 -5.86 -3.95
C SER A 38 8.98 -6.37 -4.96
N LEU A 39 9.87 -7.27 -4.55
CA LEU A 39 10.87 -7.83 -5.49
C LEU A 39 10.17 -8.33 -6.77
N THR A 40 8.97 -8.90 -6.62
CA THR A 40 8.09 -9.29 -7.73
C THR A 40 7.67 -8.12 -8.63
N THR A 41 7.29 -6.97 -8.06
CA THR A 41 6.97 -5.76 -8.83
C THR A 41 8.17 -5.26 -9.61
N ALA A 42 9.36 -5.21 -8.99
CA ALA A 42 10.59 -4.82 -9.67
C ALA A 42 11.00 -5.81 -10.77
N MET A 43 10.85 -7.11 -10.51
CA MET A 43 11.10 -8.17 -11.49
C MET A 43 10.10 -8.13 -12.65
N ASN A 44 8.83 -7.82 -12.40
CA ASN A 44 7.82 -7.67 -13.45
C ASN A 44 8.10 -6.46 -14.34
N ALA A 45 8.52 -5.33 -13.76
CA ALA A 45 8.96 -4.16 -14.55
C ALA A 45 10.16 -4.51 -15.43
N GLN A 46 11.15 -5.24 -14.90
CA GLN A 46 12.31 -5.70 -15.67
C GLN A 46 11.90 -6.69 -16.78
N ARG A 47 10.97 -7.62 -16.51
CA ARG A 47 10.45 -8.54 -17.54
C ARG A 47 9.73 -7.81 -18.65
N GLU A 48 8.93 -6.80 -18.33
CA GLU A 48 8.24 -6.01 -19.35
C GLU A 48 9.24 -5.30 -20.26
N ALA A 49 10.26 -4.65 -19.68
CA ALA A 49 11.33 -4.00 -20.44
C ALA A 49 12.10 -5.00 -21.33
N TRP A 50 12.38 -6.19 -20.81
CA TRP A 50 13.00 -7.28 -21.57
C TRP A 50 12.11 -7.74 -22.74
N MET A 51 10.83 -7.97 -22.50
CA MET A 51 9.88 -8.41 -23.53
C MET A 51 9.70 -7.36 -24.63
N ARG A 52 9.68 -6.07 -24.27
CA ARG A 52 9.64 -4.97 -25.23
C ARG A 52 10.88 -4.95 -26.12
N THR A 53 12.07 -5.09 -25.52
CA THR A 53 13.34 -5.16 -26.25
C THR A 53 13.41 -6.40 -27.16
N MET A 54 12.89 -7.54 -26.69
CA MET A 54 12.81 -8.78 -27.47
C MET A 54 11.76 -8.74 -28.58
N ALA A 55 10.72 -7.90 -28.46
CA ALA A 55 9.75 -7.68 -29.52
C ALA A 55 10.30 -6.79 -30.63
N GLU A 56 11.18 -5.84 -30.28
CA GLU A 56 11.86 -4.96 -31.25
C GLU A 56 12.98 -5.68 -32.01
N ARG A 57 13.56 -6.74 -31.44
CA ARG A 57 14.58 -7.56 -32.11
C ARG A 57 13.94 -8.77 -32.81
N GLU A 58 13.89 -8.75 -34.14
CA GLU A 58 13.50 -9.93 -34.97
C GLU A 58 14.45 -11.13 -34.80
N ILE A 59 15.67 -10.92 -34.29
CA ILE A 59 16.69 -11.96 -34.13
C ILE A 59 16.60 -12.56 -32.72
N ARG A 60 15.94 -13.72 -32.63
CA ARG A 60 16.01 -14.65 -31.49
C ARG A 60 17.18 -15.60 -31.71
N ILE A 61 18.16 -15.62 -30.82
CA ILE A 61 19.18 -16.67 -30.75
C ILE A 61 20.07 -16.70 -32.01
N VAL A 62 21.04 -15.79 -32.06
CA VAL A 62 22.23 -15.97 -32.88
C VAL A 62 23.42 -15.76 -31.95
N ASP A 63 23.69 -16.79 -31.15
CA ASP A 63 25.06 -17.09 -30.73
C ASP A 63 25.64 -17.93 -31.87
N THR A 64 26.22 -17.26 -32.87
CA THR A 64 27.15 -17.87 -33.83
C THR A 64 28.40 -17.03 -33.85
#